data_AF-A0A7H0HMC3-F1
#
_entry.id   AF-A0A7H0HMC3-F1
#
_cell.length_a   1.000
_cell.length_b   1.000
_cell.length_c   1.000
_cell.angle_alpha   90.00
_cell.angle_beta   90.00
_cell.angle_gamma   90.00
#
_symmetry.space_group_name_H-M   'P 1'
#
loop_
_entity.id
_entity.type
_entity.pdbx_description
1 polymer ?
#
loop_
_entity_poly.entity_id
_entity_poly.type
_entity_poly.pdbx_seq_one_letter_code
_entity_poly.pdbx_strand_id
1 'polypeptide(L)'
;MTTPHTIAVLGLGRMGGAIATRLAAGDRDVVGWTRSGRAAGTVRTTGDPNEAVAQADLVLLALFDGPACRQVLDGVRGSLRAGTVVLNTSTVGPGEAAGLARRWGPDYVHAPLLGSVPAAAAGTLRILAAADGSTLDRVRPVLESLGTVRPAEDAWTAAALKLIANNSLAGAVLALRDALRQAAALGLPRDQALDVLELGQLGGLVARKRPFLLGAAAADDAEFTIGALTKDMDLLATATDTPLRSATGLAGAPGDREADIAVAATAPAPDDAVLRPLRAYIRGHATGDPAHFRDAFLPTAHVEGMRDGAFVSWGLDEYCALFPGRPAADEATRTRRIDAVDVHGTVATATMTLAHGADTFTDVFLLVLADGGWRIANKAYHRHVRGSRAVRGSAGGG
;
A
#
# COMPACT_ATOMS: atom_id res chain seq x y z
N MET A 1 -5.51 36.34 -20.68
CA MET A 1 -6.51 35.33 -20.26
C MET A 1 -6.83 35.60 -18.80
N THR A 2 -8.11 35.64 -18.42
CA THR A 2 -8.52 35.91 -17.04
C THR A 2 -8.37 34.66 -16.18
N THR A 3 -7.80 34.82 -14.99
CA THR A 3 -7.70 33.74 -13.99
C THR A 3 -9.11 33.32 -13.54
N PRO A 4 -9.41 32.01 -13.41
CA PRO A 4 -10.71 31.56 -12.90
C PRO A 4 -11.00 32.17 -11.53
N HIS A 5 -12.16 32.81 -11.37
CA HIS A 5 -12.57 33.41 -10.10
C HIS A 5 -13.70 32.62 -9.44
N THR A 6 -14.65 32.12 -10.24
CA THR A 6 -15.76 31.29 -9.76
C THR A 6 -15.38 29.81 -9.89
N ILE A 7 -15.31 29.10 -8.77
CA ILE A 7 -14.88 27.70 -8.69
C ILE A 7 -15.98 26.83 -8.10
N ALA A 8 -16.41 25.82 -8.85
CA ALA A 8 -17.21 24.74 -8.29
C ALA A 8 -16.28 23.64 -7.76
N VAL A 9 -16.46 23.21 -6.51
CA VAL A 9 -15.73 22.05 -5.94
C VAL A 9 -16.71 20.89 -5.78
N LEU A 10 -16.55 19.87 -6.61
CA LEU A 10 -17.36 18.66 -6.58
C LEU A 10 -16.61 17.56 -5.81
N GLY A 11 -17.10 17.27 -4.61
CA GLY A 11 -16.45 16.41 -3.63
C GLY A 11 -15.95 17.21 -2.44
N LEU A 12 -16.68 17.12 -1.33
CA LEU A 12 -16.35 17.78 -0.06
C LEU A 12 -15.96 16.75 1.02
N GLY A 13 -15.21 15.72 0.63
CA GLY A 13 -14.52 14.87 1.58
C GLY A 13 -13.38 15.62 2.27
N ARG A 14 -12.57 14.91 3.08
CA ARG A 14 -11.46 15.51 3.86
C ARG A 14 -10.55 16.42 3.02
N MET A 15 -10.06 15.91 1.88
CA MET A 15 -9.20 16.68 0.97
C MET A 15 -9.96 17.80 0.25
N GLY A 16 -11.13 17.50 -0.33
CA GLY A 16 -11.91 18.47 -1.10
C GLY A 16 -12.41 19.64 -0.26
N GLY A 17 -12.83 19.39 0.99
CA GLY A 17 -13.22 20.44 1.93
C GLY A 17 -12.06 21.37 2.32
N ALA A 18 -10.86 20.83 2.54
CA ALA A 18 -9.67 21.63 2.82
C ALA A 18 -9.27 22.49 1.61
N ILE A 19 -9.32 21.92 0.39
CA ILE A 19 -9.09 22.65 -0.86
C ILE A 19 -10.12 23.78 -1.01
N ALA A 20 -11.40 23.48 -0.88
CA ALA A 20 -12.47 24.46 -1.02
C ALA A 20 -12.33 25.62 -0.03
N THR A 21 -12.05 25.30 1.25
CA THR A 21 -11.85 26.30 2.31
C THR A 21 -10.67 27.21 2.00
N ARG A 22 -9.54 26.62 1.55
CA ARG A 22 -8.35 27.39 1.20
C ARG A 22 -8.59 28.29 -0.01
N LEU A 23 -9.26 27.80 -1.04
CA LEU A 23 -9.58 28.59 -2.23
C LEU A 23 -10.49 29.78 -1.87
N ALA A 24 -11.50 29.55 -1.01
CA ALA A 24 -12.39 30.61 -0.53
C ALA A 24 -11.65 31.68 0.29
N ALA A 25 -10.67 31.28 1.10
CA ALA A 25 -9.82 32.22 1.85
C ALA A 25 -8.87 33.05 0.96
N GLY A 26 -8.67 32.65 -0.29
CA GLY A 26 -7.87 33.37 -1.29
C GLY A 26 -8.70 34.26 -2.21
N ASP A 27 -9.81 34.82 -1.71
CA ASP A 27 -10.74 35.71 -2.43
C ASP A 27 -11.33 35.11 -3.73
N ARG A 28 -11.58 33.79 -3.76
CA ARG A 28 -12.27 33.12 -4.87
C ARG A 28 -13.72 32.84 -4.49
N ASP A 29 -14.65 32.98 -5.44
CA ASP A 29 -16.03 32.56 -5.22
C ASP A 29 -16.14 31.04 -5.35
N VAL A 30 -16.25 30.35 -4.23
CA VAL A 30 -16.30 28.88 -4.18
C VAL A 30 -17.70 28.38 -3.86
N VAL A 31 -18.21 27.49 -4.71
CA VAL A 31 -19.44 26.72 -4.45
C VAL A 31 -19.09 25.23 -4.35
N GLY A 32 -19.36 24.64 -3.20
CA GLY A 32 -19.14 23.22 -2.94
C GLY A 32 -20.38 22.37 -3.21
N TRP A 33 -20.16 21.15 -3.68
CA TRP A 33 -21.19 20.11 -3.70
C TRP A 33 -20.61 18.76 -3.27
N THR A 34 -21.40 17.98 -2.53
CA THR A 34 -21.07 16.60 -2.19
C THR A 34 -22.33 15.73 -2.14
N ARG A 35 -22.22 14.49 -2.61
CA ARG A 35 -23.33 13.52 -2.60
C ARG A 35 -23.91 13.30 -1.20
N SER A 36 -23.08 13.38 -0.15
CA SER A 36 -23.53 13.18 1.23
C SER A 36 -24.31 14.34 1.83
N GLY A 37 -24.42 15.49 1.14
CA GLY A 37 -25.03 16.72 1.68
C GLY A 37 -24.27 17.35 2.84
N ARG A 38 -23.10 16.82 3.23
CA ARG A 38 -22.28 17.39 4.30
C ARG A 38 -21.74 18.76 3.94
N ALA A 39 -21.82 19.69 4.88
CA ALA A 39 -21.15 20.98 4.80
C ALA A 39 -19.62 20.80 4.96
N ALA A 40 -18.84 21.65 4.28
CA ALA A 40 -17.38 21.72 4.45
C ALA A 40 -16.98 23.10 4.93
N GLY A 41 -16.80 23.23 6.25
CA GLY A 41 -16.37 24.46 6.88
C GLY A 41 -17.31 25.62 6.58
N THR A 42 -16.75 26.73 6.10
CA THR A 42 -17.45 27.99 5.81
C THR A 42 -17.81 28.16 4.33
N VAL A 43 -17.54 27.16 3.49
CA VAL A 43 -17.77 27.26 2.04
C VAL A 43 -19.27 27.16 1.74
N ARG A 44 -19.77 28.01 0.83
CA ARG A 44 -21.15 27.95 0.32
C ARG A 44 -21.37 26.59 -0.36
N THR A 45 -22.47 25.92 -0.03
CA THR A 45 -22.83 24.62 -0.65
C THR A 45 -24.21 24.67 -1.28
N THR A 46 -24.43 23.80 -2.27
CA THR A 46 -25.76 23.52 -2.86
C THR A 46 -26.05 22.02 -2.79
N GLY A 47 -27.34 21.66 -2.83
CA GLY A 47 -27.81 20.28 -2.96
C GLY A 47 -27.75 19.72 -4.39
N ASP A 48 -27.74 20.59 -5.41
CA ASP A 48 -27.70 20.19 -6.82
C ASP A 48 -26.32 20.48 -7.44
N PRO A 49 -25.61 19.47 -7.97
CA PRO A 49 -24.31 19.71 -8.60
C PRO A 49 -24.41 20.57 -9.86
N ASN A 50 -25.57 20.64 -10.53
CA ASN A 50 -25.77 21.47 -11.71
C ASN A 50 -25.77 22.96 -11.36
N GLU A 51 -26.38 23.33 -10.23
CA GLU A 51 -26.34 24.69 -9.72
C GLU A 51 -24.91 25.13 -9.38
N ALA A 52 -24.12 24.22 -8.80
CA ALA A 52 -22.73 24.51 -8.43
C ALA A 52 -21.89 24.89 -9.66
N VAL A 53 -22.06 24.19 -10.78
CA VAL A 53 -21.23 24.38 -11.97
C VAL A 53 -21.76 25.44 -12.95
N ALA A 54 -23.05 25.80 -12.87
CA ALA A 54 -23.72 26.63 -13.88
C ALA A 54 -23.06 28.00 -14.11
N GLN A 55 -22.37 28.52 -13.08
CA GLN A 55 -21.69 29.81 -13.13
C GLN A 55 -20.16 29.70 -13.07
N ALA A 56 -19.62 28.48 -13.01
CA ALA A 56 -18.21 28.24 -12.73
C ALA A 56 -17.31 28.47 -13.95
N ASP A 57 -16.20 29.18 -13.71
CA ASP A 57 -15.08 29.28 -14.65
C ASP A 57 -14.24 27.99 -14.64
N LEU A 58 -14.21 27.32 -13.48
CA LEU A 58 -13.47 26.10 -13.23
C LEU A 58 -14.26 25.15 -12.33
N VAL A 59 -14.32 23.88 -12.73
CA VAL A 59 -14.90 22.79 -11.94
C VAL A 59 -13.77 21.91 -11.42
N LEU A 60 -13.56 21.93 -10.12
CA LEU A 60 -12.57 21.10 -9.43
C LEU A 60 -13.23 19.82 -8.91
N LEU A 61 -12.66 18.66 -9.26
CA LEU A 61 -13.06 17.37 -8.69
C LEU A 61 -12.09 16.93 -7.60
N ALA A 62 -12.63 16.55 -6.45
CA ALA A 62 -11.91 15.93 -5.35
C ALA A 62 -12.70 14.71 -4.85
N LEU A 63 -12.76 13.69 -5.71
CA LEU A 63 -13.59 12.50 -5.55
C LEU A 63 -12.74 11.26 -5.24
N PHE A 64 -13.42 10.18 -4.84
CA PHE A 64 -12.74 8.98 -4.34
C PHE A 64 -12.04 8.17 -5.43
N ASP A 65 -12.68 8.01 -6.60
CA ASP A 65 -12.21 7.14 -7.70
C ASP A 65 -12.66 7.63 -9.09
N GLY A 66 -12.17 6.95 -10.13
CA GLY A 66 -12.47 7.23 -11.54
C GLY A 66 -13.96 7.10 -11.91
N PRO A 67 -14.67 6.05 -11.46
CA PRO A 67 -16.12 5.93 -11.67
C PRO A 67 -16.91 7.10 -11.08
N ALA A 68 -16.58 7.56 -9.87
CA ALA A 68 -17.22 8.72 -9.26
C ALA A 68 -16.95 10.00 -10.07
N CYS A 69 -15.71 10.21 -10.54
CA CYS A 69 -15.40 11.33 -11.43
C CYS A 69 -16.25 11.32 -12.69
N ARG A 70 -16.34 10.17 -13.37
CA ARG A 70 -17.12 10.03 -14.60
C ARG A 70 -18.61 10.28 -14.37
N GLN A 71 -19.18 9.68 -13.33
CA GLN A 71 -20.59 9.82 -12.99
C GLN A 71 -20.97 11.28 -12.72
N VAL A 72 -20.18 11.97 -11.89
CA VAL A 72 -20.43 13.38 -11.54
C VAL A 72 -20.29 14.26 -12.77
N LEU A 73 -19.22 14.08 -13.55
CA LEU A 73 -18.97 14.86 -14.77
C LEU A 73 -20.05 14.65 -15.84
N ASP A 74 -20.48 13.42 -16.09
CA ASP A 74 -21.54 13.12 -17.04
C ASP A 74 -22.88 13.75 -16.57
N GLY A 75 -23.14 13.78 -15.26
CA GLY A 75 -24.35 14.37 -14.68
C GLY A 75 -24.43 15.89 -14.79
N VAL A 76 -23.30 16.61 -14.77
CA VAL A 76 -23.26 18.09 -14.82
C VAL A 76 -22.95 18.65 -16.21
N ARG A 77 -22.63 17.80 -17.18
CA ARG A 77 -22.12 18.21 -18.51
C ARG A 77 -23.02 19.22 -19.21
N GLY A 78 -24.34 19.07 -19.09
CA GLY A 78 -25.32 19.97 -19.71
C GLY A 78 -25.37 21.37 -19.10
N SER A 79 -24.84 21.55 -17.89
CA SER A 79 -24.85 22.82 -17.15
C SER A 79 -23.53 23.58 -17.23
N LEU A 80 -22.50 23.01 -17.87
CA LEU A 80 -21.20 23.66 -18.03
C LEU A 80 -21.25 24.74 -19.11
N ARG A 81 -20.60 25.88 -18.86
CA ARG A 81 -20.42 26.92 -19.86
C ARG A 81 -19.33 26.52 -20.85
N ALA A 82 -19.41 27.08 -22.05
CA ALA A 82 -18.32 26.97 -23.01
C ALA A 82 -17.02 27.53 -22.40
N GLY A 83 -15.94 26.77 -22.50
CA GLY A 83 -14.63 27.14 -21.93
C GLY A 83 -14.51 27.01 -20.42
N THR A 84 -15.44 26.34 -19.72
CA THR A 84 -15.24 25.94 -18.33
C THR A 84 -14.13 24.88 -18.25
N VAL A 85 -13.13 25.10 -17.40
CA VAL A 85 -12.04 24.12 -17.22
C VAL A 85 -12.45 23.07 -16.20
N VAL A 86 -12.26 21.79 -16.52
CA VAL A 86 -12.44 20.66 -15.60
C VAL A 86 -11.08 20.29 -15.01
N LEU A 87 -10.88 20.58 -13.73
CA LEU A 87 -9.67 20.27 -12.97
C LEU A 87 -9.90 19.04 -12.08
N ASN A 88 -9.41 17.88 -12.49
CA ASN A 88 -9.55 16.67 -11.70
C ASN A 88 -8.32 16.41 -10.82
N THR A 89 -8.48 16.59 -9.50
CA THR A 89 -7.43 16.34 -8.50
C THR A 89 -7.51 14.93 -7.86
N SER A 90 -8.52 14.16 -8.24
CA SER A 90 -8.79 12.82 -7.71
C SER A 90 -7.71 11.83 -8.13
N THR A 91 -7.41 10.85 -7.28
CA THR A 91 -6.51 9.75 -7.64
C THR A 91 -7.29 8.64 -8.35
N VAL A 92 -6.99 8.42 -9.62
CA VAL A 92 -7.68 7.47 -10.53
C VAL A 92 -6.65 6.61 -11.27
N GLY A 93 -7.11 5.55 -11.94
CA GLY A 93 -6.24 4.70 -12.74
C GLY A 93 -5.68 5.43 -13.98
N PRO A 94 -4.48 5.07 -14.47
CA PRO A 94 -3.87 5.74 -15.63
C PRO A 94 -4.75 5.69 -16.90
N GLY A 95 -5.35 4.53 -17.19
CA GLY A 95 -6.28 4.38 -18.31
C GLY A 95 -7.56 5.22 -18.16
N GLU A 96 -8.05 5.40 -16.92
CA GLU A 96 -9.22 6.22 -16.62
C GLU A 96 -8.91 7.71 -16.80
N ALA A 97 -7.76 8.17 -16.32
CA ALA A 97 -7.30 9.54 -16.50
C ALA A 97 -7.16 9.89 -17.98
N ALA A 98 -6.55 9.01 -18.77
CA ALA A 98 -6.43 9.18 -20.21
C ALA A 98 -7.80 9.18 -20.92
N GLY A 99 -8.72 8.32 -20.47
CA GLY A 99 -10.10 8.26 -20.98
C GLY A 99 -10.88 9.55 -20.71
N LEU A 100 -10.75 10.12 -19.51
CA LEU A 100 -11.35 11.41 -19.16
C LEU A 100 -10.74 12.55 -19.98
N ALA A 101 -9.41 12.60 -20.12
CA ALA A 101 -8.75 13.61 -20.94
C ALA A 101 -9.24 13.58 -22.40
N ARG A 102 -9.33 12.39 -23.02
CA ARG A 102 -9.88 12.26 -24.38
C ARG A 102 -11.34 12.69 -24.49
N ARG A 103 -12.16 12.42 -23.47
CA ARG A 103 -13.59 12.74 -23.46
C ARG A 103 -13.85 14.24 -23.34
N TRP A 104 -13.04 14.93 -22.55
CA TRP A 104 -13.22 16.34 -22.19
C TRP A 104 -12.33 17.29 -23.00
N GLY A 105 -11.33 16.77 -23.68
CA GLY A 105 -10.50 17.52 -24.62
C GLY A 105 -9.64 18.59 -23.95
N PRO A 106 -9.41 19.75 -24.61
CA PRO A 106 -8.41 20.73 -24.19
C PRO A 106 -8.76 21.46 -22.88
N ASP A 107 -10.02 21.41 -22.45
CA ASP A 107 -10.49 22.03 -21.20
C ASP A 107 -10.30 21.10 -19.98
N TYR A 108 -9.69 19.93 -20.14
CA TYR A 108 -9.44 19.00 -19.03
C TYR A 108 -8.01 19.10 -18.51
N VAL A 109 -7.90 19.19 -17.18
CA VAL A 109 -6.63 19.16 -16.46
C VAL A 109 -6.67 18.00 -15.47
N HIS A 110 -5.75 17.04 -15.60
CA HIS A 110 -5.53 16.05 -14.56
C HIS A 110 -4.42 16.51 -13.63
N ALA A 111 -4.72 16.65 -12.34
CA ALA A 111 -3.81 17.25 -11.37
C ALA A 111 -3.81 16.51 -10.02
N PRO A 112 -3.49 15.20 -9.97
CA PRO A 112 -3.42 14.48 -8.70
C PRO A 112 -2.41 15.09 -7.73
N LEU A 113 -2.75 14.98 -6.44
CA LEU A 113 -2.08 15.70 -5.36
C LEU A 113 -1.17 14.77 -4.54
N LEU A 114 0.00 15.26 -4.15
CA LEU A 114 0.85 14.67 -3.12
C LEU A 114 0.87 15.60 -1.92
N GLY A 115 0.53 15.04 -0.76
CA GLY A 115 0.36 15.77 0.49
C GLY A 115 -0.92 15.32 1.22
N SER A 116 -0.99 15.61 2.51
CA SER A 116 -2.16 15.33 3.35
C SER A 116 -3.06 16.56 3.48
N VAL A 117 -4.17 16.41 4.20
CA VAL A 117 -5.13 17.50 4.47
C VAL A 117 -4.45 18.75 5.06
N PRO A 118 -3.51 18.66 6.04
CA PRO A 118 -2.76 19.83 6.49
C PRO A 118 -1.96 20.53 5.40
N ALA A 119 -1.37 19.78 4.46
CA ALA A 119 -0.63 20.38 3.34
C ALA A 119 -1.56 21.12 2.37
N ALA A 120 -2.78 20.60 2.16
CA ALA A 120 -3.81 21.31 1.39
C ALA A 120 -4.21 22.62 2.07
N ALA A 121 -4.46 22.60 3.38
CA ALA A 121 -4.80 23.80 4.15
C ALA A 121 -3.66 24.85 4.14
N ALA A 122 -2.41 24.40 4.23
CA ALA A 122 -1.22 25.25 4.21
C ALA A 122 -0.80 25.72 2.80
N GLY A 123 -1.32 25.13 1.74
CA GLY A 123 -0.90 25.44 0.36
C GLY A 123 0.47 24.93 0.00
N THR A 124 0.84 23.79 0.56
CA THR A 124 2.17 23.18 0.40
C THR A 124 2.09 21.84 -0.32
N LEU A 125 0.99 21.58 -1.04
CA LEU A 125 0.85 20.38 -1.86
C LEU A 125 1.92 20.33 -2.96
N ARG A 126 2.16 19.13 -3.47
CA ARG A 126 2.89 18.92 -4.72
C ARG A 126 1.89 18.39 -5.74
N ILE A 127 1.77 19.05 -6.88
CA ILE A 127 0.66 18.81 -7.82
C ILE A 127 1.24 18.32 -9.14
N LEU A 128 0.89 17.11 -9.55
CA LEU A 128 1.31 16.54 -10.83
C LEU A 128 0.28 16.94 -11.89
N ALA A 129 0.51 18.00 -12.65
CA ALA A 129 -0.49 18.58 -13.54
C ALA A 129 -0.22 18.25 -15.01
N ALA A 130 -1.20 17.66 -15.69
CA ALA A 130 -1.17 17.41 -17.12
C ALA A 130 -2.38 18.05 -17.80
N ALA A 131 -2.09 18.89 -18.81
CA ALA A 131 -3.04 19.58 -19.67
C ALA A 131 -2.31 20.22 -20.85
N ASP A 132 -3.07 20.70 -21.84
CA ASP A 132 -2.53 21.59 -22.87
C ASP A 132 -1.92 22.86 -22.24
N GLY A 133 -0.85 23.39 -22.84
CA GLY A 133 -0.06 24.48 -22.25
C GLY A 133 -0.89 25.73 -21.92
N SER A 134 -1.78 26.15 -22.84
CA SER A 134 -2.67 27.30 -22.63
C SER A 134 -3.68 27.07 -21.50
N THR A 135 -4.22 25.86 -21.37
CA THR A 135 -5.14 25.49 -20.28
C THR A 135 -4.39 25.41 -18.95
N LEU A 136 -3.19 24.85 -18.94
CA LEU A 136 -2.36 24.78 -17.74
C LEU A 136 -2.01 26.19 -17.23
N ASP A 137 -1.62 27.11 -18.11
CA ASP A 137 -1.31 28.49 -17.73
C ASP A 137 -2.52 29.24 -17.19
N ARG A 138 -3.72 28.97 -17.72
CA ARG A 138 -4.97 29.53 -17.21
C ARG A 138 -5.27 29.08 -15.77
N VAL A 139 -5.04 27.81 -15.45
CA VAL A 139 -5.34 27.26 -14.11
C VAL A 139 -4.18 27.35 -13.13
N ARG A 140 -2.97 27.65 -13.61
CA ARG A 140 -1.75 27.73 -12.80
C ARG A 140 -1.91 28.58 -11.53
N PRO A 141 -2.53 29.78 -11.54
CA PRO A 141 -2.72 30.55 -10.30
C PRO A 141 -3.63 29.87 -9.27
N VAL A 142 -4.58 29.04 -9.71
CA VAL A 142 -5.43 28.23 -8.81
C VAL A 142 -4.58 27.13 -8.19
N LEU A 143 -3.80 26.41 -9.00
CA LEU A 143 -2.94 25.33 -8.53
C LEU A 143 -1.81 25.83 -7.62
N GLU A 144 -1.19 26.96 -7.94
CA GLU A 144 -0.11 27.58 -7.17
C GLU A 144 -0.60 28.12 -5.82
N SER A 145 -1.88 28.46 -5.70
CA SER A 145 -2.48 28.76 -4.40
C SER A 145 -2.53 27.53 -3.50
N LEU A 146 -2.59 26.31 -4.05
CA LEU A 146 -2.67 25.05 -3.33
C LEU A 146 -1.30 24.39 -3.09
N GLY A 147 -0.29 24.74 -3.87
CA GLY A 147 1.05 24.14 -3.75
C GLY A 147 1.95 24.33 -4.95
N THR A 148 3.02 23.53 -5.04
CA THR A 148 3.95 23.58 -6.17
C THR A 148 3.48 22.71 -7.33
N VAL A 149 3.29 23.32 -8.50
CA VAL A 149 2.94 22.62 -9.74
C VAL A 149 4.17 21.94 -10.35
N ARG A 150 3.99 20.68 -10.74
CA ARG A 150 4.95 19.86 -11.49
C ARG A 150 4.24 19.38 -12.76
N PRO A 151 4.55 19.95 -13.93
CA PRO A 151 3.97 19.50 -15.18
C PRO A 151 4.28 18.03 -15.43
N ALA A 152 3.30 17.29 -15.93
CA ALA A 152 3.43 15.95 -16.46
C ALA A 152 3.04 15.97 -17.95
N GLU A 153 3.57 15.02 -18.71
CA GLU A 153 3.39 14.94 -20.16
C GLU A 153 1.91 14.81 -20.55
N ASP A 154 1.21 13.88 -19.91
CA ASP A 154 -0.21 13.62 -20.16
C ASP A 154 -0.93 13.13 -18.90
N ALA A 155 -2.26 13.03 -18.98
CA ALA A 155 -3.09 12.60 -17.87
C ALA A 155 -2.77 11.17 -17.40
N TRP A 156 -2.35 10.29 -18.32
CA TRP A 156 -1.93 8.93 -17.97
C TRP A 156 -0.69 8.96 -17.05
N THR A 157 0.31 9.75 -17.45
CA THR A 157 1.60 9.90 -16.77
C THR A 157 1.42 10.54 -15.40
N ALA A 158 0.60 11.58 -15.30
CA ALA A 158 0.28 12.21 -14.01
C ALA A 158 -0.36 11.21 -13.03
N ALA A 159 -1.33 10.40 -13.50
CA ALA A 159 -1.96 9.36 -12.70
C ALA A 159 -0.97 8.26 -12.31
N ALA A 160 -0.16 7.76 -13.25
CA ALA A 160 0.84 6.73 -13.00
C ALA A 160 1.87 7.18 -11.96
N LEU A 161 2.44 8.38 -12.11
CA LEU A 161 3.40 8.95 -11.16
C LEU A 161 2.80 9.12 -9.76
N LYS A 162 1.51 9.51 -9.66
CA LYS A 162 0.81 9.56 -8.38
C LYS A 162 0.72 8.17 -7.73
N LEU A 163 0.38 7.14 -8.49
CA LEU A 163 0.29 5.77 -7.96
C LEU A 163 1.66 5.23 -7.55
N ILE A 164 2.73 5.54 -8.28
CA ILE A 164 4.10 5.22 -7.88
C ILE A 164 4.47 5.91 -6.55
N ALA A 165 4.13 7.19 -6.40
CA ALA A 165 4.36 7.90 -5.14
C ALA A 165 3.60 7.27 -3.97
N ASN A 166 2.35 6.87 -4.18
CA ASN A 166 1.55 6.20 -3.15
C ASN A 166 2.04 4.76 -2.87
N ASN A 167 2.61 4.06 -3.85
CA ASN A 167 3.26 2.77 -3.63
C ASN A 167 4.50 2.90 -2.73
N SER A 168 5.30 3.96 -2.94
CA SER A 168 6.42 4.28 -2.05
C SER A 168 5.92 4.58 -0.62
N LEU A 169 4.83 5.33 -0.48
CA LEU A 169 4.20 5.58 0.83
C LEU A 169 3.73 4.28 1.50
N ALA A 170 3.05 3.39 0.76
CA ALA A 170 2.65 2.08 1.27
C ALA A 170 3.87 1.28 1.74
N GLY A 171 4.93 1.22 0.94
CA GLY A 171 6.18 0.56 1.34
C GLY A 171 6.78 1.15 2.62
N ALA A 172 6.78 2.47 2.77
CA ALA A 172 7.27 3.14 3.98
C ALA A 172 6.42 2.81 5.23
N VAL A 173 5.10 2.74 5.09
CA VAL A 173 4.19 2.31 6.17
C VAL A 173 4.47 0.86 6.58
N LEU A 174 4.68 -0.03 5.61
CA LEU A 174 5.02 -1.43 5.89
C LEU A 174 6.40 -1.59 6.53
N ALA A 175 7.38 -0.79 6.11
CA ALA A 175 8.70 -0.76 6.73
C ALA A 175 8.64 -0.25 8.18
N LEU A 176 7.84 0.79 8.44
CA LEU A 176 7.58 1.28 9.79
C LEU A 176 6.92 0.20 10.66
N ARG A 177 5.94 -0.52 10.11
CA ARG A 177 5.29 -1.66 10.78
C ARG A 177 6.30 -2.71 11.22
N ASP A 178 7.18 -3.13 10.32
CA ASP A 178 8.19 -4.13 10.62
C ASP A 178 9.16 -3.63 11.70
N ALA A 179 9.68 -2.41 11.57
CA ALA A 179 10.56 -1.81 12.56
C ALA A 179 9.93 -1.76 13.97
N LEU A 180 8.67 -1.34 14.08
CA LEU A 180 7.94 -1.29 15.35
C LEU A 180 7.70 -2.69 15.93
N ARG A 181 7.44 -3.69 15.09
CA ARG A 181 7.30 -5.10 15.52
C ARG A 181 8.62 -5.65 16.05
N GLN A 182 9.74 -5.41 15.36
CA GLN A 182 11.06 -5.86 15.82
C GLN A 182 11.46 -5.17 17.12
N ALA A 183 11.19 -3.87 17.26
CA ALA A 183 11.42 -3.14 18.51
C ALA A 183 10.63 -3.76 19.67
N ALA A 184 9.35 -4.08 19.46
CA ALA A 184 8.53 -4.75 20.46
C ALA A 184 9.05 -6.16 20.80
N ALA A 185 9.50 -6.94 19.81
CA ALA A 185 10.08 -8.26 20.02
C ALA A 185 11.39 -8.21 20.84
N LEU A 186 12.14 -7.12 20.75
CA LEU A 186 13.32 -6.83 21.57
C LEU A 186 12.98 -6.23 22.95
N GLY A 187 11.70 -5.99 23.25
CA GLY A 187 11.26 -5.37 24.50
C GLY A 187 11.54 -3.87 24.60
N LEU A 188 11.75 -3.18 23.47
CA LEU A 188 12.04 -1.75 23.45
C LEU A 188 10.75 -0.91 23.58
N PRO A 189 10.77 0.20 24.35
CA PRO A 189 9.69 1.17 24.37
C PRO A 189 9.40 1.75 22.98
N ARG A 190 8.12 1.93 22.67
CA ARG A 190 7.69 2.41 21.34
C ARG A 190 8.19 3.83 21.05
N ASP A 191 8.09 4.73 22.02
CA ASP A 191 8.56 6.11 21.92
C ASP A 191 10.05 6.18 21.58
N GLN A 192 10.89 5.39 22.26
CA GLN A 192 12.32 5.30 21.97
C GLN A 192 12.59 4.78 20.55
N ALA A 193 11.82 3.79 20.10
CA ALA A 193 11.93 3.29 18.73
C ALA A 193 11.54 4.39 17.71
N LEU A 194 10.46 5.13 17.96
CA LEU A 194 10.04 6.23 17.11
C LEU A 194 11.09 7.35 17.05
N ASP A 195 11.73 7.69 18.17
CA ASP A 195 12.79 8.71 18.21
C ASP A 195 13.95 8.35 17.28
N VAL A 196 14.40 7.10 17.28
CA VAL A 196 15.48 6.64 16.39
C VAL A 196 15.02 6.62 14.93
N LEU A 197 13.80 6.16 14.65
CA LEU A 197 13.26 6.12 13.29
C LEU A 197 13.03 7.52 12.70
N GLU A 198 12.79 8.51 13.56
CA GLU A 198 12.62 9.91 13.18
C GLU A 198 13.90 10.53 12.62
N LEU A 199 15.08 10.04 13.04
CA LEU A 199 16.39 10.47 12.55
C LEU A 199 16.73 9.92 11.15
N GLY A 200 15.99 8.90 10.70
CA GLY A 200 16.31 8.14 9.49
C GLY A 200 15.40 8.42 8.30
N GLN A 201 15.40 7.49 7.34
CA GLN A 201 14.68 7.62 6.07
C GLN A 201 13.14 7.62 6.21
N LEU A 202 12.63 7.16 7.35
CA LEU A 202 11.19 7.21 7.66
C LEU A 202 10.80 8.49 8.41
N GLY A 203 11.75 9.39 8.69
CA GLY A 203 11.55 10.47 9.66
C GLY A 203 10.39 11.40 9.35
N GLY A 204 10.24 11.81 8.09
CA GLY A 204 9.11 12.64 7.68
C GLY A 204 7.74 11.97 7.85
N LEU A 205 7.66 10.64 7.70
CA LEU A 205 6.44 9.86 7.95
C LEU A 205 6.19 9.74 9.46
N VAL A 206 7.23 9.37 10.22
CA VAL A 206 7.16 9.20 11.68
C VAL A 206 6.73 10.49 12.35
N ALA A 207 7.42 11.60 12.08
CA ALA A 207 7.12 12.90 12.67
C ALA A 207 5.66 13.31 12.42
N ARG A 208 5.18 13.14 11.18
CA ARG A 208 3.80 13.49 10.81
C ARG A 208 2.76 12.60 11.48
N LYS A 209 3.05 11.30 11.60
CA LYS A 209 2.09 10.30 12.11
C LYS A 209 2.26 9.99 13.59
N ARG A 210 3.23 10.59 14.26
CA ARG A 210 3.55 10.36 15.68
C ARG A 210 2.33 10.43 16.62
N PRO A 211 1.41 11.40 16.49
CA PRO A 211 0.21 11.43 17.33
C PRO A 211 -0.66 10.17 17.18
N PHE A 212 -0.84 9.67 15.95
CA PHE A 212 -1.57 8.43 15.69
C PHE A 212 -0.83 7.20 16.24
N LEU A 213 0.49 7.14 16.06
CA LEU A 213 1.34 6.00 16.49
C LEU A 213 1.41 5.86 18.02
N LEU A 214 1.23 6.96 18.75
CA LEU A 214 1.16 7.02 20.21
C LEU A 214 -0.28 6.95 20.76
N GLY A 215 -1.30 6.87 19.90
CA GLY A 215 -2.70 6.81 20.32
C GLY A 215 -3.29 8.14 20.83
N ALA A 216 -2.68 9.27 20.47
CA ALA A 216 -3.10 10.60 20.86
C ALA A 216 -4.09 11.27 19.87
N ALA A 217 -4.32 10.67 18.70
CA ALA A 217 -5.26 11.16 17.69
C ALA A 217 -6.56 10.33 17.67
N ALA A 218 -7.70 10.97 17.38
CA ALA A 218 -8.98 10.30 17.27
C ALA A 218 -9.14 9.58 15.91
N ALA A 219 -10.05 8.60 15.84
CA ALA A 219 -10.34 7.89 14.59
C ALA A 219 -10.83 8.83 13.46
N ASP A 220 -11.56 9.89 13.81
CA ASP A 220 -12.08 10.88 12.87
C ASP A 220 -11.00 11.80 12.27
N ASP A 221 -9.81 11.85 12.89
CA ASP A 221 -8.69 12.70 12.46
C ASP A 221 -7.91 12.12 11.27
N ALA A 222 -8.34 10.98 10.72
CA ALA A 222 -7.64 10.31 9.64
C ALA A 222 -7.38 11.26 8.46
N GLU A 223 -6.12 11.49 8.12
CA GLU A 223 -5.73 12.41 7.05
C GLU A 223 -5.67 11.69 5.70
N PHE A 224 -5.30 10.42 5.73
CA PHE A 224 -5.32 9.53 4.59
C PHE A 224 -5.60 8.12 5.08
N THR A 225 -6.67 7.51 4.56
CA THR A 225 -7.20 6.28 5.13
C THR A 225 -6.54 5.05 4.54
N ILE A 226 -6.55 3.95 5.30
CA ILE A 226 -6.10 2.63 4.82
C ILE A 226 -6.86 2.27 3.55
N GLY A 227 -8.20 2.44 3.54
CA GLY A 227 -9.04 2.11 2.40
C GLY A 227 -8.69 2.89 1.13
N ALA A 228 -8.32 4.16 1.25
CA ALA A 228 -7.91 4.98 0.12
C ALA A 228 -6.55 4.55 -0.45
N LEU A 229 -5.58 4.25 0.43
CA LEU A 229 -4.27 3.75 0.00
C LEU A 229 -4.38 2.34 -0.62
N THR A 230 -5.21 1.45 -0.08
CA THR A 230 -5.50 0.14 -0.68
C THR A 230 -6.09 0.29 -2.07
N LYS A 231 -7.09 1.17 -2.24
CA LYS A 231 -7.67 1.48 -3.56
C LYS A 231 -6.59 1.92 -4.55
N ASP A 232 -5.66 2.78 -4.14
CA ASP A 232 -4.56 3.21 -5.01
C ASP A 232 -3.61 2.05 -5.39
N MET A 233 -3.39 1.09 -4.47
CA MET A 233 -2.59 -0.10 -4.78
C MET A 233 -3.32 -1.03 -5.75
N ASP A 234 -4.64 -1.17 -5.64
CA ASP A 234 -5.46 -1.94 -6.57
C ASP A 234 -5.44 -1.31 -7.98
N LEU A 235 -5.53 0.02 -8.05
CA LEU A 235 -5.39 0.77 -9.31
C LEU A 235 -4.01 0.54 -9.95
N LEU A 236 -2.94 0.55 -9.15
CA LEU A 236 -1.59 0.32 -9.65
C LEU A 236 -1.42 -1.12 -10.13
N ALA A 237 -1.85 -2.10 -9.33
CA ALA A 237 -1.78 -3.52 -9.69
C ALA A 237 -2.53 -3.81 -11.00
N THR A 238 -3.72 -3.24 -11.15
CA THR A 238 -4.52 -3.37 -12.38
C THR A 238 -3.82 -2.73 -13.58
N ALA A 239 -3.13 -1.61 -13.37
CA ALA A 239 -2.45 -0.89 -14.45
C ALA A 239 -1.14 -1.56 -14.89
N THR A 240 -0.45 -2.25 -14.00
CA THR A 240 0.86 -2.87 -14.29
C THR A 240 0.80 -4.36 -14.58
N ASP A 241 -0.24 -5.06 -14.11
CA ASP A 241 -0.31 -6.52 -14.10
C ASP A 241 0.92 -7.16 -13.42
N THR A 242 1.46 -6.48 -12.40
CA THR A 242 2.63 -6.94 -11.65
C THR A 242 2.33 -7.12 -10.17
N PRO A 243 2.99 -8.08 -9.49
CA PRO A 243 2.82 -8.26 -8.05
C PRO A 243 3.25 -7.02 -7.25
N LEU A 244 2.37 -6.55 -6.38
CA LEU A 244 2.66 -5.46 -5.44
C LEU A 244 2.64 -5.97 -4.01
N ARG A 245 3.82 -6.14 -3.39
CA ARG A 245 3.93 -6.52 -1.96
C ARG A 245 3.21 -5.54 -1.04
N SER A 246 3.19 -4.27 -1.41
CA SER A 246 2.47 -3.19 -0.72
C SER A 246 0.96 -3.42 -0.69
N ALA A 247 0.36 -3.86 -1.80
CA ALA A 247 -1.06 -4.18 -1.88
C ALA A 247 -1.44 -5.30 -0.92
N THR A 248 -0.72 -6.42 -0.97
CA THR A 248 -0.93 -7.58 -0.08
C THR A 248 -0.75 -7.19 1.40
N GLY A 249 0.30 -6.43 1.70
CA GLY A 249 0.63 -6.03 3.06
C GLY A 249 -0.39 -5.08 3.70
N LEU A 250 -1.10 -4.28 2.89
CA LEU A 250 -2.18 -3.40 3.33
C LEU A 250 -3.54 -4.12 3.40
N ALA A 251 -3.83 -5.03 2.47
CA ALA A 251 -5.07 -5.80 2.47
C ALA A 251 -5.22 -6.69 3.71
N GLY A 252 -4.09 -7.19 4.25
CA GLY A 252 -4.05 -7.97 5.49
C GLY A 252 -3.91 -7.15 6.78
N ALA A 253 -3.92 -5.81 6.70
CA ALA A 253 -3.83 -4.98 7.90
C ALA A 253 -5.15 -5.01 8.68
N PRO A 254 -5.17 -5.47 9.95
CA PRO A 254 -6.35 -5.37 10.79
C PRO A 254 -6.68 -3.89 11.05
N GLY A 255 -7.96 -3.53 10.93
CA GLY A 255 -8.44 -2.16 11.23
C GLY A 255 -9.62 -1.74 10.38
N ASP A 256 -10.27 -0.66 10.80
CA ASP A 256 -11.28 0.04 10.02
C ASP A 256 -10.64 0.65 8.75
N ARG A 257 -11.27 0.47 7.59
CA ARG A 257 -10.80 1.07 6.32
C ARG A 257 -10.79 2.60 6.37
N GLU A 258 -11.57 3.21 7.25
CA GLU A 258 -11.58 4.65 7.48
C GLU A 258 -10.48 5.15 8.42
N ALA A 259 -9.77 4.25 9.11
CA ALA A 259 -8.65 4.64 9.97
C ALA A 259 -7.47 5.20 9.16
N ASP A 260 -6.67 6.05 9.79
CA ASP A 260 -5.45 6.59 9.18
C ASP A 260 -4.45 5.48 8.84
N ILE A 261 -3.69 5.66 7.76
CA ILE A 261 -2.62 4.73 7.36
C ILE A 261 -1.58 4.46 8.47
N ALA A 262 -1.44 5.35 9.47
CA ALA A 262 -0.61 5.12 10.64
C ALA A 262 -1.04 3.89 11.46
N VAL A 263 -2.34 3.57 11.48
CA VAL A 263 -2.87 2.37 12.17
C VAL A 263 -2.36 1.09 11.49
N ALA A 264 -2.17 1.11 10.17
CA ALA A 264 -1.55 -0.03 9.49
C ALA A 264 -0.11 -0.28 9.98
N ALA A 265 0.60 0.73 10.47
CA ALA A 265 1.94 0.58 11.05
C ALA A 265 1.93 0.02 12.48
N THR A 266 0.81 0.13 13.21
CA THR A 266 0.68 -0.38 14.57
C THR A 266 0.00 -1.75 14.64
N ALA A 267 -0.35 -2.32 13.49
CA ALA A 267 -0.96 -3.64 13.39
C ALA A 267 -0.11 -4.69 14.15
N PRO A 268 -0.74 -5.47 15.06
CA PRO A 268 -0.03 -6.44 15.89
C PRO A 268 0.73 -7.45 15.03
N ALA A 269 1.75 -8.07 15.61
CA ALA A 269 2.42 -9.20 14.99
C ALA A 269 1.40 -10.31 14.67
N PRO A 270 1.69 -11.19 13.67
CA PRO A 270 0.89 -12.40 13.48
C PRO A 270 0.72 -13.13 14.81
N ASP A 271 -0.46 -13.71 15.04
CA ASP A 271 -0.72 -14.49 16.25
C ASP A 271 0.39 -15.53 16.42
N ASP A 272 0.99 -15.59 17.61
CA ASP A 272 2.04 -16.55 17.95
C ASP A 272 1.63 -18.00 17.62
N ALA A 273 0.32 -18.28 17.60
CA ALA A 273 -0.26 -19.53 17.13
C ALA A 273 0.24 -19.98 15.75
N VAL A 274 0.37 -19.08 14.76
CA VAL A 274 0.85 -19.46 13.41
C VAL A 274 2.33 -19.85 13.41
N LEU A 275 3.10 -19.30 14.37
CA LEU A 275 4.53 -19.60 14.52
C LEU A 275 4.78 -20.92 15.26
N ARG A 276 3.81 -21.44 16.01
CA ARG A 276 3.94 -22.68 16.79
C ARG A 276 4.45 -23.87 15.96
N PRO A 277 3.84 -24.23 14.80
CA PRO A 277 4.34 -25.35 14.00
C PRO A 277 5.73 -25.10 13.41
N LEU A 278 6.06 -23.85 13.03
CA LEU A 278 7.41 -23.50 12.54
C LEU A 278 8.46 -23.63 13.65
N ARG A 279 8.13 -23.21 14.88
CA ARG A 279 9.01 -23.37 16.05
C ARG A 279 9.14 -24.85 16.46
N ALA A 280 8.08 -25.63 16.34
CA ALA A 280 8.13 -27.09 16.54
C ALA A 280 9.07 -27.74 15.50
N TYR A 281 8.97 -27.37 14.23
CA TYR A 281 9.91 -27.80 13.19
C TYR A 281 11.37 -27.46 13.54
N ILE A 282 11.65 -26.22 13.99
CA ILE A 282 12.98 -25.81 14.45
C ILE A 282 13.47 -26.69 15.61
N ARG A 283 12.61 -26.97 16.59
CA ARG A 283 12.94 -27.85 17.73
C ARG A 283 13.20 -29.28 17.29
N GLY A 284 12.42 -29.82 16.36
CA GLY A 284 12.62 -31.17 15.81
C GLY A 284 14.01 -31.31 15.18
N HIS A 285 14.45 -30.31 14.42
CA HIS A 285 15.82 -30.31 13.90
C HIS A 285 16.88 -30.14 14.98
N ALA A 286 16.64 -29.28 15.99
CA ALA A 286 17.62 -28.99 17.04
C ALA A 286 17.86 -30.20 17.97
N THR A 287 16.79 -30.93 18.27
CA THR A 287 16.81 -32.06 19.21
C THR A 287 16.96 -33.40 18.51
N GLY A 288 16.65 -33.48 17.22
CA GLY A 288 16.50 -34.73 16.49
C GLY A 288 15.29 -35.57 16.93
N ASP A 289 14.37 -35.03 17.74
CA ASP A 289 13.18 -35.74 18.21
C ASP A 289 12.06 -35.69 17.16
N PRO A 290 11.62 -36.84 16.61
CA PRO A 290 10.55 -36.89 15.61
C PRO A 290 9.18 -36.45 16.15
N ALA A 291 8.94 -36.45 17.46
CA ALA A 291 7.67 -36.01 18.03
C ALA A 291 7.37 -34.54 17.66
N HIS A 292 8.39 -33.68 17.64
CA HIS A 292 8.22 -32.28 17.27
C HIS A 292 7.80 -32.07 15.81
N PHE A 293 8.21 -32.95 14.89
CA PHE A 293 7.73 -32.89 13.51
C PHE A 293 6.28 -33.34 13.42
N ARG A 294 5.88 -34.36 14.19
CA ARG A 294 4.47 -34.78 14.26
C ARG A 294 3.56 -33.70 14.83
N ASP A 295 4.05 -32.91 15.78
CA ASP A 295 3.34 -31.73 16.29
C ASP A 295 3.24 -30.62 15.24
N ALA A 296 4.28 -30.46 14.41
CA ALA A 296 4.38 -29.37 13.44
C ALA A 296 3.52 -29.61 12.18
N PHE A 297 3.55 -30.81 11.62
CA PHE A 297 2.96 -31.14 10.31
C PHE A 297 1.60 -31.82 10.42
N LEU A 298 0.77 -31.68 9.39
CA LEU A 298 -0.38 -32.59 9.20
C LEU A 298 0.13 -33.99 8.87
N PRO A 299 -0.60 -35.07 9.24
CA PRO A 299 -0.22 -36.44 8.88
C PRO A 299 -0.11 -36.67 7.37
N THR A 300 -0.88 -35.92 6.57
CA THR A 300 -0.87 -35.97 5.10
C THR A 300 0.23 -35.14 4.45
N ALA A 301 1.08 -34.48 5.25
CA ALA A 301 2.08 -33.57 4.72
C ALA A 301 3.21 -34.29 4.00
N HIS A 302 3.69 -33.65 2.95
CA HIS A 302 4.85 -34.06 2.20
C HIS A 302 5.98 -33.05 2.34
N VAL A 303 7.21 -33.58 2.40
CA VAL A 303 8.45 -32.80 2.35
C VAL A 303 9.13 -33.06 1.02
N GLU A 304 9.15 -32.02 0.19
CA GLU A 304 9.46 -32.14 -1.23
C GLU A 304 10.67 -31.32 -1.64
N GLY A 305 11.42 -31.80 -2.62
CA GLY A 305 12.58 -31.07 -3.14
C GLY A 305 13.26 -31.80 -4.29
N MET A 306 14.43 -31.28 -4.67
CA MET A 306 15.30 -31.91 -5.66
C MET A 306 16.54 -32.48 -4.97
N ARG A 307 16.86 -33.74 -5.24
CA ARG A 307 18.08 -34.41 -4.75
C ARG A 307 18.76 -35.12 -5.91
N ASP A 308 20.02 -34.78 -6.16
CA ASP A 308 20.83 -35.36 -7.24
C ASP A 308 20.14 -35.31 -8.62
N GLY A 309 19.41 -34.22 -8.88
CA GLY A 309 18.66 -34.00 -10.12
C GLY A 309 17.29 -34.67 -10.21
N ALA A 310 16.89 -35.46 -9.20
CA ALA A 310 15.59 -36.13 -9.15
C ALA A 310 14.65 -35.45 -8.15
N PHE A 311 13.35 -35.44 -8.47
CA PHE A 311 12.30 -35.05 -7.55
C PHE A 311 12.18 -36.10 -6.44
N VAL A 312 12.14 -35.62 -5.19
CA VAL A 312 11.87 -36.44 -4.00
C VAL A 312 10.69 -35.85 -3.24
N SER A 313 9.84 -36.73 -2.73
CA SER A 313 8.69 -36.39 -1.88
C SER A 313 8.62 -37.43 -0.77
N TRP A 314 8.82 -36.99 0.48
CA TRP A 314 8.74 -37.84 1.66
C TRP A 314 7.42 -37.59 2.38
N GLY A 315 6.69 -38.66 2.67
CA GLY A 315 5.59 -38.58 3.64
C GLY A 315 6.11 -38.26 5.04
N LEU A 316 5.25 -37.79 5.94
CA LEU A 316 5.67 -37.37 7.29
C LEU A 316 6.42 -38.46 8.06
N ASP A 317 5.96 -39.72 8.01
CA ASP A 317 6.64 -40.81 8.72
C ASP A 317 8.02 -41.13 8.15
N GLU A 318 8.18 -41.09 6.82
CA GLU A 318 9.48 -41.26 6.16
C GLU A 318 10.43 -40.13 6.52
N TYR A 319 9.92 -38.89 6.58
CA TYR A 319 10.70 -37.73 7.02
C TYR A 319 11.12 -37.86 8.49
N CYS A 320 10.21 -38.25 9.38
CA CYS A 320 10.50 -38.47 10.79
C CYS A 320 11.55 -39.57 11.00
N ALA A 321 11.57 -40.62 10.17
CA ALA A 321 12.53 -41.70 10.25
C ALA A 321 13.99 -41.26 10.01
N LEU A 322 14.21 -40.07 9.44
CA LEU A 322 15.55 -39.49 9.26
C LEU A 322 16.17 -38.99 10.58
N PHE A 323 15.39 -38.90 11.66
CA PHE A 323 15.80 -38.27 12.91
C PHE A 323 15.88 -39.29 14.07
N PRO A 324 17.09 -39.52 14.64
CA PRO A 324 17.33 -40.62 15.58
C PRO A 324 16.96 -40.31 17.05
N GLY A 325 16.27 -39.21 17.34
CA GLY A 325 15.93 -38.80 18.71
C GLY A 325 17.07 -38.12 19.47
N ARG A 326 18.13 -37.67 18.79
CA ARG A 326 19.26 -36.94 19.40
C ARG A 326 19.77 -35.83 18.49
N PRO A 327 20.32 -34.73 19.06
CA PRO A 327 20.89 -33.64 18.27
C PRO A 327 21.96 -34.12 17.30
N ALA A 328 22.11 -33.41 16.18
CA ALA A 328 23.23 -33.64 15.28
C ALA A 328 24.57 -33.28 15.97
N ALA A 329 25.66 -33.95 15.58
CA ALA A 329 26.98 -33.70 16.19
C ALA A 329 27.46 -32.25 16.02
N ASP A 330 27.07 -31.60 14.92
CA ASP A 330 27.40 -30.22 14.57
C ASP A 330 26.33 -29.21 14.99
N GLU A 331 25.32 -29.62 15.79
CA GLU A 331 24.17 -28.78 16.17
C GLU A 331 24.55 -27.41 16.71
N ALA A 332 25.63 -27.33 17.50
CA ALA A 332 26.12 -26.07 18.06
C ALA A 332 26.50 -25.00 17.03
N THR A 333 26.72 -25.39 15.76
CA THR A 333 27.05 -24.46 14.66
C THR A 333 25.89 -24.24 13.70
N ARG A 334 24.77 -24.93 13.89
CA ARG A 334 23.59 -24.83 13.03
C ARG A 334 22.75 -23.60 13.37
N THR A 335 22.17 -22.97 12.36
CA THR A 335 21.21 -21.87 12.57
C THR A 335 19.94 -22.12 11.78
N ARG A 336 18.81 -21.66 12.33
CA ARG A 336 17.48 -21.80 11.74
C ARG A 336 16.72 -20.51 12.00
N ARG A 337 16.29 -19.83 10.93
CA ARG A 337 15.64 -18.53 11.02
C ARG A 337 14.38 -18.52 10.18
N ILE A 338 13.25 -18.22 10.80
CA ILE A 338 12.02 -17.88 10.07
C ILE A 338 12.27 -16.57 9.36
N ASP A 339 12.20 -16.57 8.03
CA ASP A 339 12.51 -15.40 7.20
C ASP A 339 11.27 -14.54 6.97
N ALA A 340 10.13 -15.17 6.69
CA ALA A 340 8.85 -14.50 6.48
C ALA A 340 7.67 -15.42 6.82
N VAL A 341 6.55 -14.83 7.23
CA VAL A 341 5.25 -15.49 7.37
C VAL A 341 4.16 -14.55 6.86
N ASP A 342 3.39 -15.00 5.89
CA ASP A 342 2.26 -14.29 5.31
C ASP A 342 0.98 -15.07 5.58
N VAL A 343 0.03 -14.46 6.30
CA VAL A 343 -1.24 -15.09 6.72
C VAL A 343 -2.38 -14.56 5.86
N HIS A 344 -3.19 -15.49 5.34
CA HIS A 344 -4.34 -15.22 4.48
C HIS A 344 -5.57 -15.98 5.01
N GLY A 345 -6.23 -15.44 6.02
CA GLY A 345 -7.37 -16.10 6.67
C GLY A 345 -6.95 -17.41 7.33
N THR A 346 -7.44 -18.54 6.83
CA THR A 346 -7.16 -19.89 7.37
C THR A 346 -5.95 -20.58 6.75
N VAL A 347 -5.22 -19.90 5.85
CA VAL A 347 -3.99 -20.41 5.23
C VAL A 347 -2.85 -19.44 5.43
N ALA A 348 -1.61 -19.93 5.43
CA ALA A 348 -0.43 -19.09 5.50
C ALA A 348 0.73 -19.69 4.71
N THR A 349 1.64 -18.85 4.24
CA THR A 349 2.93 -19.26 3.70
C THR A 349 4.05 -18.79 4.60
N ALA A 350 5.10 -19.60 4.75
CA ALA A 350 6.29 -19.19 5.46
C ALA A 350 7.54 -19.59 4.71
N THR A 351 8.63 -18.85 4.93
CA THR A 351 9.97 -19.21 4.48
C THR A 351 10.93 -19.29 5.65
N MET A 352 11.89 -20.21 5.58
CA MET A 352 12.91 -20.39 6.61
C MET A 352 14.26 -20.68 5.97
N THR A 353 15.31 -20.10 6.53
CA THR A 353 16.69 -20.39 6.17
C THR A 353 17.31 -21.27 7.24
N LEU A 354 17.87 -22.41 6.82
CA LEU A 354 18.58 -23.34 7.70
C LEU A 354 20.04 -23.45 7.22
N ALA A 355 20.99 -23.11 8.09
CA ALA A 355 22.41 -23.33 7.83
C ALA A 355 22.87 -24.56 8.62
N HIS A 356 23.21 -25.65 7.92
CA HIS A 356 23.62 -26.92 8.50
C HIS A 356 25.01 -27.30 7.95
N GLY A 357 26.06 -26.98 8.71
CA GLY A 357 27.43 -27.19 8.25
C GLY A 357 27.75 -26.41 6.97
N ALA A 358 28.12 -27.12 5.91
CA ALA A 358 28.44 -26.52 4.61
C ALA A 358 27.20 -26.17 3.77
N ASP A 359 26.03 -26.67 4.15
CA ASP A 359 24.81 -26.52 3.39
C ASP A 359 23.93 -25.40 3.93
N THR A 360 23.27 -24.69 3.03
CA THR A 360 22.18 -23.78 3.37
C THR A 360 20.91 -24.25 2.67
N PHE A 361 19.79 -24.22 3.36
CA PHE A 361 18.49 -24.60 2.83
C PHE A 361 17.55 -23.41 2.89
N THR A 362 16.78 -23.23 1.82
CA THR A 362 15.58 -22.39 1.82
C THR A 362 14.38 -23.32 1.86
N ASP A 363 13.69 -23.32 2.98
CA ASP A 363 12.45 -24.05 3.19
C ASP A 363 11.26 -23.13 2.93
N VAL A 364 10.26 -23.62 2.20
CA VAL A 364 8.98 -22.94 1.94
C VAL A 364 7.86 -23.82 2.49
N PHE A 365 7.01 -23.26 3.33
CA PHE A 365 5.94 -23.96 4.03
C PHE A 365 4.58 -23.43 3.56
N LEU A 366 3.64 -24.36 3.34
CA LEU A 366 2.21 -24.07 3.33
C LEU A 366 1.63 -24.49 4.68
N LEU A 367 0.95 -23.57 5.35
CA LEU A 367 0.29 -23.81 6.63
C LEU A 367 -1.21 -23.66 6.50
N VAL A 368 -1.94 -24.42 7.30
CA VAL A 368 -3.40 -24.34 7.40
C VAL A 368 -3.83 -24.30 8.86
N LEU A 369 -4.91 -23.57 9.14
CA LEU A 369 -5.60 -23.61 10.42
C LEU A 369 -6.62 -24.76 10.39
N ALA A 370 -6.30 -25.85 11.08
CA ALA A 370 -7.13 -27.05 11.15
C ALA A 370 -7.40 -27.41 12.61
N ASP A 371 -8.64 -27.79 12.93
CA ASP A 371 -9.05 -28.21 14.29
C ASP A 371 -8.66 -27.21 15.40
N GLY A 372 -8.69 -25.91 15.08
CA GLY A 372 -8.32 -24.84 16.01
C GLY A 372 -6.82 -24.63 16.21
N GLY A 373 -5.95 -25.31 15.44
CA GLY A 373 -4.50 -25.16 15.51
C GLY A 373 -3.83 -25.02 14.14
N TRP A 374 -2.77 -24.22 14.07
CA TRP A 374 -1.96 -24.11 12.85
C TRP A 374 -1.06 -25.33 12.69
N ARG A 375 -1.03 -25.89 11.48
CA ARG A 375 -0.18 -27.03 11.10
C ARG A 375 0.45 -26.79 9.73
N ILE A 376 1.65 -27.33 9.52
CA ILE A 376 2.29 -27.34 8.20
C ILE A 376 1.58 -28.40 7.35
N ALA A 377 0.90 -27.94 6.30
CA ALA A 377 0.22 -28.80 5.35
C ALA A 377 1.19 -29.46 4.39
N ASN A 378 2.18 -28.71 3.88
CA ASN A 378 3.25 -29.21 3.01
C ASN A 378 4.49 -28.33 3.11
N LYS A 379 5.63 -28.88 2.70
CA LYS A 379 6.90 -28.17 2.66
C LYS A 379 7.66 -28.50 1.38
N ALA A 380 8.17 -27.48 0.71
CA ALA A 380 9.21 -27.62 -0.31
C ALA A 380 10.55 -27.07 0.20
N TYR A 381 11.67 -27.55 -0.32
CA TYR A 381 12.98 -26.99 0.02
C TYR A 381 13.92 -26.87 -1.19
N HIS A 382 14.83 -25.91 -1.09
CA HIS A 382 15.97 -25.76 -2.00
C HIS A 382 17.27 -25.83 -1.20
N ARG A 383 18.19 -26.72 -1.61
CA ARG A 383 19.54 -26.82 -1.03
C ARG A 383 20.52 -26.01 -1.86
N HIS A 384 21.15 -25.02 -1.24
CA HIS A 384 22.24 -24.24 -1.81
C HIS A 384 23.55 -25.00 -1.63
N VAL A 385 24.09 -25.55 -2.71
CA VAL A 385 25.41 -26.19 -2.70
C VAL A 385 26.48 -25.12 -2.95
N ARG A 386 27.40 -24.91 -2.01
CA ARG A 386 28.57 -24.03 -2.25
C ARG A 386 29.44 -24.64 -3.36
N GLY A 387 29.44 -24.04 -4.56
CA GLY A 387 30.46 -24.33 -5.58
C GLY A 387 30.05 -24.42 -7.05
N SER A 388 28.78 -24.30 -7.44
CA SER A 388 28.43 -24.30 -8.88
C SER A 388 28.49 -22.89 -9.46
N ARG A 389 29.64 -22.55 -10.03
CA ARG A 389 29.80 -21.43 -10.96
C ARG A 389 28.71 -21.57 -12.04
N ALA A 390 27.82 -20.58 -12.14
CA ALA A 390 26.75 -20.59 -13.14
C ALA A 390 27.33 -20.86 -14.53
N VAL A 391 26.91 -21.96 -15.16
CA VAL A 391 27.16 -22.21 -16.58
C VAL A 391 26.39 -21.13 -17.34
N ARG A 392 27.08 -20.04 -17.71
CA ARG A 392 26.59 -19.12 -18.74
C ARG A 392 26.51 -19.94 -20.02
N GLY A 393 25.30 -20.13 -20.52
CA GLY A 393 25.06 -20.78 -21.80
C GLY A 393 25.89 -20.10 -22.89
N SER A 394 26.80 -20.87 -23.47
CA SER A 394 27.41 -20.56 -24.75
C SER A 394 26.30 -20.60 -25.80
N ALA A 395 25.86 -19.43 -26.28
CA ALA A 395 25.19 -19.35 -27.56
C ALA A 395 26.23 -19.76 -28.61
N GLY A 396 26.05 -20.96 -29.17
CA GLY A 396 26.81 -21.43 -30.31
C GLY A 396 26.48 -20.59 -31.52
N GLY A 397 27.53 -20.09 -32.19
CA GLY A 397 27.42 -19.57 -33.54
C GLY A 397 27.12 -20.72 -34.52
N GLY A 398 26.19 -20.44 -35.41
CA GLY A 398 25.87 -21.19 -36.62
C GLY A 398 25.21 -20.21 -37.58
#